data_AF-A0A7C0VUJ1-F1
#
_entry.id   AF-A0A7C0VUJ1-F1
#
_cell.length_a   1.000
_cell.length_b   1.000
_cell.length_c   1.000
_cell.angle_alpha   90.00
_cell.angle_beta   90.00
_cell.angle_gamma   90.00
#
_symmetry.space_group_name_H-M   'P 1'
#
loop_
_entity.id
_entity.type
_entity.pdbx_description
1 polymer ?
#
loop_
_entity_poly.entity_id
_entity_poly.type
_entity_poly.pdbx_seq_one_letter_code
_entity_poly.pdbx_strand_id
1 'polypeptide(L)' 'RYGYGNLVEIDHGNGYVTLYGHNEKLLVRVGEKVAQGQEIALMGSTGRSTGPHVHFEVHDHGKLIDPVRLVRNRR' A
#
# COMPACT_ATOMS: atom_id res chain seq x y z
N ARG A 1 8.84 3.99 -11.05
CA ARG A 1 8.58 2.67 -10.43
C ARG A 1 7.70 1.85 -11.39
N TYR A 2 8.25 0.99 -12.25
CA TYR A 2 7.49 0.34 -13.34
C TYR A 2 6.86 -1.03 -12.98
N GLY A 3 7.20 -1.61 -11.81
CA GLY A 3 6.76 -2.95 -11.43
C GLY A 3 5.41 -3.03 -10.68
N TYR A 4 4.97 -1.94 -10.05
CA TYR A 4 3.87 -1.99 -9.07
C TYR A 4 2.47 -2.00 -9.67
N GLY A 5 2.31 -1.76 -10.98
CA GLY A 5 0.97 -1.61 -11.56
C GLY A 5 0.22 -0.44 -10.92
N ASN A 6 -1.06 -0.63 -10.61
CA ASN A 6 -1.85 0.38 -9.89
C ASN A 6 -1.43 0.41 -8.41
N LEU A 7 -0.95 1.58 -7.99
CA LEU A 7 -0.33 1.80 -6.69
C LEU A 7 -1.16 2.77 -5.85
N VAL A 8 -1.40 2.44 -4.58
CA VAL A 8 -1.84 3.40 -3.57
C VAL A 8 -0.68 3.63 -2.61
N GLU A 9 -0.36 4.90 -2.37
CA GLU A 9 0.59 5.35 -1.36
C GLU A 9 -0.16 6.17 -0.32
N ILE A 10 -0.06 5.79 0.95
CA ILE A 10 -0.72 6.47 2.07
C ILE A 10 0.37 7.04 2.97
N ASP A 11 0.39 8.36 3.12
CA ASP A 11 1.16 9.06 4.14
C ASP A 11 0.36 9.08 5.46
N HIS A 12 0.92 8.45 6.50
CA HIS A 12 0.33 8.40 7.84
C HIS A 12 0.80 9.55 8.75
N GLY A 13 1.65 10.43 8.22
CA GLY A 13 2.37 11.44 8.98
C GLY A 13 3.56 10.85 9.74
N ASN A 14 4.34 11.72 10.38
CA ASN A 14 5.53 11.35 11.17
C ASN A 14 6.56 10.49 10.40
N GLY A 15 6.62 10.63 9.07
CA GLY A 15 7.56 9.91 8.21
C GLY A 15 7.14 8.48 7.84
N TYR A 16 5.93 8.04 8.21
CA TYR A 16 5.41 6.72 7.87
C TYR A 16 4.62 6.73 6.57
N VAL A 17 4.98 5.85 5.65
CA VAL A 17 4.28 5.68 4.38
C VAL A 17 4.01 4.21 4.14
N THR A 18 2.79 3.86 3.72
CA THR A 18 2.47 2.51 3.27
C THR A 18 2.13 2.47 1.79
N LEU A 19 2.58 1.41 1.12
CA LEU A 19 2.35 1.22 -0.31
C LEU A 19 1.59 -0.06 -0.56
N TYR A 20 0.61 0.00 -1.46
CA TYR A 20 -0.20 -1.12 -1.90
C TYR A 20 -0.13 -1.21 -3.41
N GLY A 21 0.58 -2.22 -3.93
CA GLY A 21 0.77 -2.46 -5.36
C GLY A 21 -0.05 -3.62 -5.90
N HIS A 22 0.02 -3.77 -7.23
CA HIS A 22 -0.64 -4.79 -8.06
C HIS A 22 -2.16 -4.72 -8.07
N ASN A 23 -2.76 -3.59 -7.69
CA ASN A 23 -4.20 -3.46 -7.61
C ASN A 23 -4.88 -3.56 -8.98
N GLU A 24 -6.08 -4.11 -9.05
CA GLU A 24 -6.92 -4.06 -10.25
C GLU A 24 -7.54 -2.67 -10.42
N LYS A 25 -8.06 -2.10 -9.33
CA LYS A 25 -8.78 -0.84 -9.33
C LYS A 25 -8.44 0.00 -8.10
N LEU A 26 -8.26 1.30 -8.29
CA LEU A 26 -8.09 2.27 -7.22
C LEU A 26 -9.47 2.85 -6.83
N LEU A 27 -9.78 2.89 -5.53
CA LEU A 27 -11.03 3.41 -5.00
C LEU A 27 -10.88 4.83 -4.41
N VAL A 28 -9.64 5.29 -4.26
CA VAL A 28 -9.27 6.60 -3.72
C VAL A 28 -8.48 7.39 -4.75
N ARG A 29 -8.39 8.71 -4.54
CA ARG A 29 -7.63 9.64 -5.39
C ARG A 29 -6.53 10.36 -4.60
N VAL A 30 -5.56 10.90 -5.33
CA VAL A 30 -4.47 11.68 -4.75
C VAL A 30 -5.02 12.87 -3.95
N GLY A 31 -4.51 13.05 -2.73
CA GLY A 31 -4.94 14.09 -1.80
C GLY A 31 -6.20 13.76 -0.99
N GLU A 32 -6.81 12.59 -1.20
CA GLU A 32 -7.93 12.13 -0.37
C GLU A 32 -7.44 11.70 1.02
N LYS A 33 -8.15 12.14 2.06
CA LYS A 33 -7.93 11.65 3.42
C LYS A 33 -8.65 10.33 3.58
N VAL A 34 -7.93 9.31 4.03
CA VAL A 34 -8.46 7.96 4.27
C VAL A 34 -8.42 7.62 5.76
N ALA A 35 -9.41 6.87 6.23
CA ALA A 35 -9.45 6.38 7.61
C ALA A 35 -8.93 4.95 7.72
N GLN A 36 -8.49 4.55 8.93
CA GLN A 36 -8.17 3.15 9.19
C GLN A 36 -9.38 2.25 8.92
N GLY A 37 -9.18 1.18 8.16
CA GLY A 37 -10.25 0.24 7.77
C GLY A 37 -11.04 0.64 6.54
N GLN A 38 -10.79 1.83 5.96
CA GLN A 38 -11.39 2.23 4.69
C GLN A 38 -10.84 1.38 3.54
N GLU A 39 -11.73 0.96 2.63
CA GLU A 39 -11.32 0.31 1.39
C GLU A 39 -10.67 1.32 0.45
N ILE A 40 -9.43 1.04 0.02
CA ILE A 40 -8.62 1.95 -0.80
C ILE A 40 -8.41 1.45 -2.24
N ALA A 41 -8.47 0.14 -2.46
CA ALA A 41 -8.24 -0.50 -3.74
C ALA A 41 -8.80 -1.92 -3.77
N LEU A 42 -9.02 -2.44 -4.97
CA LEU A 42 -9.30 -3.85 -5.20
C LEU A 42 -8.01 -4.56 -5.62
N MET A 43 -7.68 -5.68 -4.96
CA MET A 43 -6.52 -6.51 -5.29
C MET A 43 -6.59 -6.99 -6.75
N GLY A 44 -5.46 -7.05 -7.43
CA GLY A 44 -5.38 -7.59 -8.78
C GLY A 44 -4.02 -8.22 -9.07
N SER A 45 -3.64 -8.19 -10.34
CA SER A 45 -2.34 -8.68 -10.83
C SER A 45 -1.71 -7.71 -11.84
N THR A 46 -1.90 -6.40 -11.64
CA THR A 46 -1.36 -5.38 -12.56
C THR A 46 0.14 -5.17 -12.37
N GLY A 47 0.81 -4.65 -13.41
CA GLY A 47 2.26 -4.45 -13.40
C GLY A 47 3.03 -5.76 -13.56
N ARG A 48 4.16 -5.89 -12.86
CA ARG A 48 4.99 -7.10 -12.89
C ARG A 48 4.54 -8.04 -11.76
N SER A 49 3.47 -8.78 -12.02
CA SER A 49 2.94 -9.79 -11.11
C SER A 49 2.82 -11.15 -11.80
N THR A 50 3.07 -12.23 -11.07
CA THR A 50 2.91 -13.62 -11.54
C THR A 50 1.54 -14.22 -11.21
N GLY A 51 0.65 -13.46 -10.56
CA GLY A 51 -0.70 -13.87 -10.17
C GLY A 51 -1.33 -12.93 -9.14
N PRO A 52 -2.64 -13.02 -8.85
CA PRO A 52 -3.31 -12.08 -7.94
C PRO A 52 -2.75 -12.09 -6.52
N HIS A 53 -2.19 -10.96 -6.07
CA HIS A 53 -1.69 -10.74 -4.71
C HIS A 53 -1.58 -9.25 -4.40
N VAL A 54 -1.43 -8.90 -3.11
CA VAL A 54 -1.10 -7.53 -2.68
C VAL A 54 0.40 -7.45 -2.45
N HIS A 55 1.06 -6.49 -3.10
CA HIS A 55 2.40 -6.05 -2.71
C HIS A 55 2.27 -4.96 -1.65
N PHE A 56 2.80 -5.21 -0.46
CA PHE A 56 2.70 -4.30 0.68
C PHE A 56 4.09 -3.87 1.16
N GLU A 57 4.30 -2.57 1.28
CA GLU A 57 5.52 -1.99 1.86
C GLU A 57 5.19 -1.02 2.97
N VAL A 58 6.08 -0.92 3.95
CA VAL A 58 6.08 0.16 4.94
C VAL A 58 7.42 0.86 4.89
N HIS A 59 7.38 2.19 4.80
CA HIS A 59 8.53 3.06 4.82
C HIS A 59 8.48 3.88 6.10
N ASP A 60 9.60 3.96 6.80
CA ASP A 60 9.83 4.80 7.97
C ASP A 60 10.96 5.79 7.64
N HIS A 61 10.64 7.08 7.63
CA HIS A 61 11.55 8.16 7.24
C HIS A 61 12.25 7.90 5.88
N GLY A 62 11.49 7.38 4.91
CA GLY A 62 11.97 7.06 3.56
C GLY A 62 12.80 5.78 3.45
N LYS A 63 12.95 5.00 4.54
CA LYS A 63 13.60 3.69 4.53
C LYS A 63 12.55 2.58 4.54
N LEU A 64 12.68 1.64 3.63
CA LEU A 64 11.88 0.42 3.64
C LEU A 64 12.19 -0.39 4.91
N ILE A 65 11.15 -0.72 5.67
CA ILE A 65 11.25 -1.51 6.90
C ILE A 65 10.39 -2.77 6.80
N ASP A 66 10.71 -3.77 7.63
CA ASP A 66 9.92 -5.00 7.70
C ASP A 66 8.51 -4.72 8.25
N PRO A 67 7.45 -4.92 7.44
CA PRO A 67 6.07 -4.64 7.84
C PRO A 67 5.62 -5.49 9.02
N VAL A 68 6.19 -6.69 9.22
CA VAL A 68 5.80 -7.60 10.31
C VAL A 68 6.05 -6.97 11.68
N ARG A 69 6.98 -6.01 11.79
CA ARG A 69 7.26 -5.29 13.04
C ARG A 69 6.15 -4.31 13.44
N LEU A 70 5.40 -3.79 12.48
CA LEU A 70 4.32 -2.82 12.71
C LEU A 70 2.93 -3.47 12.68
N VAL A 71 2.76 -4.51 11.88
CA VAL A 71 1.48 -5.20 11.67
C VAL A 71 1.22 -6.27 12.75
N ARG A 72 2.19 -6.54 13.65
CA ARG A 72 2.03 -7.59 14.66
C ARG A 72 0.98 -7.21 15.73
N ASN A 73 -0.20 -7.83 15.58
CA ASN A 73 -1.25 -8.01 16.57
C ASN A 73 -1.66 -6.76 17.37
N ARG A 74 -2.52 -5.94 16.77
CA ARG A 74 -3.57 -5.28 17.55
C ARG A 74 -4.87 -6.05 17.27
N ARG A 75 -5.20 -6.98 18.17
CA ARG A 75 -6.57 -7.49 18.30
C ARG A 75 -7.46 -6.39 18.85
#